data_AF-A0A852MBQ1-F1
#
_entry.id   AF-A0A852MBQ1-F1
#
_cell.length_a   1.000
_cell.length_b   1.000
_cell.length_c   1.000
_cell.angle_alpha   90.00
_cell.angle_beta   90.00
_cell.angle_gamma   90.00
#
_symmetry.space_group_name_H-M   'P 1'
#
loop_
_entity.id
_entity.type
_entity.pdbx_description
1 polymer ?
#
loop_
_entity_poly.entity_id
_entity_poly.type
_entity_poly.pdbx_seq_one_letter_code
_entity_poly.pdbx_strand_id
1 'polypeptide(L)'
;PAASGPGPAMRLAAVLAALRPALPLLLGLSLGCSLSLLRASWSHGGAEEPCGAVAGRNGAPEAEGGEPGPGREEFRPRIVPYYRDPSKTHKKVLRTRYIQTELGFHERLFVAVLTSRATLNTLAVAVNKTVAHHFPRLLYFTGLRSAKLPPGMALVAHGDERPTWLMYETMRYIHQHFGPDYDWFYIMQDDTYAQAEQVRTLVTHLSINQDVYLGRAEEFIAGDEQARYCHGGFGYLLSRSLLLKLRPHLDSCRNEILSVRPDEWLGRCIIDFLGITCVSQLQGQHYRTYELAKNTEPEKEEEEEFQAALAVHPVSDVTLMYRLHKRFSRIQLDRAYQEIQDLQMQIRNLTSLTPAGEAGLTWPVGINAPFLPKSRFEVISWDYFTEQHLFSCPDGSPKCELSGASKADVGEIIESALEQLNSRYQPLLRFSKRQLLNGYRRFDPTRGMEYTLDLLLEAVTQKGHSHILAKRVSLVRPLSKVEIIPMPYVTEATRVQLVLPLTVQDLDFVANFLDMFAMNALDTHDNALLTLLLIYHPYDAQRVSQVDVFAGVKAMVGELEKRYAEVKIPWIS
;
A
#
# COMPACT_ATOMS: atom_id res chain seq x y z
N PRO A 1 73.05 32.37 48.35
CA PRO A 1 73.86 31.79 47.24
C PRO A 1 72.95 31.43 46.05
N ALA A 2 73.13 32.16 44.96
CA ALA A 2 72.46 31.93 43.67
C ALA A 2 72.92 30.63 42.98
N ALA A 3 72.05 30.06 42.14
CA ALA A 3 72.36 29.32 40.88
C ALA A 3 71.07 28.62 40.39
N SER A 4 70.31 29.22 39.46
CA SER A 4 70.38 29.03 37.99
C SER A 4 69.88 27.65 37.52
N GLY A 5 68.61 27.58 37.10
CA GLY A 5 68.01 26.43 36.41
C GLY A 5 68.34 26.39 34.90
N PRO A 6 68.30 25.21 34.25
CA PRO A 6 68.84 25.00 32.92
C PRO A 6 67.89 25.43 31.79
N GLY A 7 68.50 25.83 30.67
CA GLY A 7 67.90 26.55 29.54
C GLY A 7 67.11 25.72 28.50
N PRO A 8 66.66 26.39 27.42
CA PRO A 8 65.54 25.96 26.57
C PRO A 8 65.87 24.92 25.48
N ALA A 9 67.08 24.36 25.46
CA ALA A 9 67.50 23.42 24.40
C ALA A 9 66.89 22.00 24.53
N MET A 10 66.47 21.59 25.73
CA MET A 10 65.94 20.23 25.95
C MET A 10 64.49 20.02 25.50
N ARG A 11 63.72 21.10 25.23
CA ARG A 11 62.31 20.99 24.83
C ARG A 11 62.10 20.80 23.32
N LEU A 12 63.05 21.23 22.48
CA LEU A 12 62.96 21.09 21.02
C LEU A 12 63.26 19.66 20.54
N ALA A 13 64.15 18.93 21.21
CA ALA A 13 64.49 17.55 20.86
C ALA A 13 63.33 16.56 21.09
N ALA A 14 62.52 16.79 22.14
CA ALA A 14 61.36 15.95 22.44
C ALA A 14 60.20 16.15 21.44
N VAL A 15 59.99 17.39 20.96
CA VAL A 15 58.97 17.71 19.95
C VAL A 15 59.34 17.14 18.58
N LEU A 16 60.62 17.19 18.20
CA LEU A 16 61.12 16.61 16.94
C LEU A 16 61.03 15.07 16.92
N ALA A 17 61.12 14.39 18.08
CA ALA A 17 60.95 12.94 18.15
C ALA A 17 59.49 12.51 17.96
N ALA A 18 58.52 13.29 18.44
CA ALA A 18 57.09 13.01 18.29
C ALA A 18 56.56 13.26 16.87
N LEU A 19 57.21 14.12 16.07
CA LEU A 19 56.81 14.46 14.71
C LEU A 19 57.33 13.50 13.62
N ARG A 20 58.30 12.62 13.95
CA ARG A 20 58.88 11.67 12.98
C ARG A 20 57.89 10.69 12.33
N PRO A 21 56.89 10.11 13.03
CA PRO A 21 55.91 9.23 12.38
C PRO A 21 54.80 9.99 11.64
N ALA A 22 54.55 11.27 11.96
CA ALA A 22 53.50 12.07 11.34
C ALA A 22 53.93 12.73 10.01
N LEU A 23 55.23 12.98 9.83
CA LEU A 23 55.78 13.61 8.64
C LEU A 23 55.49 12.87 7.32
N PRO A 24 55.69 11.55 7.19
CA PRO A 24 55.38 10.83 5.96
C PRO A 24 53.87 10.77 5.67
N LEU A 25 53.02 10.84 6.71
CA LEU A 25 51.57 10.83 6.57
C LEU A 25 51.04 12.18 6.06
N LEU A 26 51.60 13.29 6.54
CA LEU A 26 51.31 14.64 6.02
C LEU A 26 51.85 14.85 4.61
N LEU A 27 53.03 14.32 4.29
CA LEU A 27 53.57 14.30 2.93
C LEU A 27 52.71 13.44 2.00
N GLY A 28 52.24 12.28 2.46
CA GLY A 28 51.35 11.41 1.68
C GLY A 28 50.00 12.05 1.40
N LEU A 29 49.39 12.71 2.39
CA LEU A 29 48.12 13.44 2.22
C LEU A 29 48.26 14.65 1.30
N SER A 30 49.34 15.42 1.41
CA SER A 30 49.55 16.58 0.53
C SER A 30 49.86 16.16 -0.91
N LEU A 31 50.60 15.07 -1.11
CA LEU A 31 50.85 14.50 -2.44
C LEU A 31 49.58 13.89 -3.05
N GLY A 32 48.77 13.21 -2.25
CA GLY A 32 47.48 12.65 -2.67
C GLY A 32 46.47 13.73 -3.07
N CYS A 33 46.32 14.79 -2.26
CA CYS A 33 45.45 15.91 -2.58
C CYS A 33 45.93 16.68 -3.82
N SER A 34 47.23 16.90 -3.99
CA SER A 34 47.78 17.59 -5.17
C SER A 34 47.63 16.76 -6.46
N LEU A 35 47.84 15.45 -6.41
CA LEU A 35 47.58 14.55 -7.54
C LEU A 35 46.09 14.45 -7.90
N SER A 36 45.20 14.49 -6.91
CA SER A 36 43.75 14.52 -7.13
C SER A 36 43.30 15.82 -7.80
N LEU A 37 43.86 16.96 -7.41
CA LEU A 37 43.55 18.26 -8.02
C LEU A 37 44.12 18.38 -9.45
N LEU A 38 45.26 17.76 -9.74
CA LEU A 38 45.83 17.68 -11.10
C LEU A 38 45.03 16.78 -12.05
N ARG A 39 44.29 15.79 -11.53
CA ARG A 39 43.35 14.98 -12.34
C ARG A 39 41.98 15.61 -12.51
N ALA A 40 41.55 16.47 -11.58
CA ALA A 40 40.25 17.14 -11.65
C ALA A 40 40.22 18.35 -12.60
N SER A 41 41.39 18.87 -13.02
CA SER A 41 41.47 20.07 -13.87
C SER A 41 41.39 19.81 -15.38
N TRP A 42 41.09 18.58 -15.81
CA TRP A 42 40.94 18.23 -17.24
C TRP A 42 39.57 17.70 -17.63
N SER A 43 38.52 18.31 -17.07
CA SER A 43 37.14 18.17 -17.55
C SER A 43 36.39 19.50 -17.49
N HIS A 44 36.92 20.53 -18.16
CA HIS A 44 36.11 21.65 -18.61
C HIS A 44 36.67 22.24 -19.90
N GLY A 45 35.88 22.10 -20.96
CA GLY A 45 36.16 22.60 -22.31
C GLY A 45 35.12 22.01 -23.25
N GLY A 46 34.06 22.77 -23.49
CA GLY A 46 32.93 22.36 -24.31
C GLY A 46 33.28 22.14 -25.78
N ALA A 47 32.49 21.30 -26.44
CA ALA A 47 32.17 21.39 -27.86
C ALA A 47 30.92 20.55 -28.10
N GLU A 48 29.91 21.20 -28.66
CA GLU A 48 28.83 20.55 -29.40
C GLU A 48 29.46 19.71 -30.52
N GLU A 49 29.07 18.43 -30.66
CA GLU A 49 28.98 17.81 -31.98
C GLU A 49 27.93 16.67 -31.99
N PRO A 50 27.26 16.46 -33.14
CA PRO A 50 25.94 15.85 -33.22
C PRO A 50 25.98 14.32 -33.27
N CYS A 51 24.94 13.68 -32.72
CA CYS A 51 24.71 12.25 -32.88
C CYS A 51 24.32 11.92 -34.33
N GLY A 52 25.32 11.57 -35.14
CA GLY A 52 25.13 10.95 -36.44
C GLY A 52 24.73 9.49 -36.30
N ALA A 53 23.52 9.16 -36.74
CA ALA A 53 23.05 7.79 -36.89
C ALA A 53 23.90 7.04 -37.92
N VAL A 54 24.45 5.88 -37.56
CA VAL A 54 25.05 4.94 -38.51
C VAL A 54 24.21 3.68 -38.58
N ALA A 55 23.56 3.54 -39.73
CA ALA A 55 22.86 2.36 -40.19
C ALA A 55 23.77 1.12 -40.18
N GLY A 56 23.16 -0.01 -39.83
CA GLY A 56 23.83 -1.29 -39.78
C GLY A 56 24.46 -1.70 -41.11
N ARG A 57 25.67 -2.26 -41.01
CA ARG A 57 26.23 -3.14 -42.04
C ARG A 57 26.94 -4.31 -41.36
N ASN A 58 26.38 -5.49 -41.60
CA ASN A 58 26.96 -6.78 -41.30
C ASN A 58 28.33 -6.91 -41.98
N GLY A 59 29.32 -7.39 -41.24
CA GLY A 59 30.62 -7.76 -41.77
C GLY A 59 31.59 -8.03 -40.64
N ALA A 60 31.67 -9.30 -40.22
CA ALA A 60 32.78 -9.77 -39.39
C ALA A 60 34.07 -9.71 -40.20
N PRO A 61 35.21 -9.31 -39.60
CA PRO A 61 36.51 -9.73 -40.07
C PRO A 61 37.22 -10.62 -39.05
N GLU A 62 38.06 -11.45 -39.64
CA GLU A 62 38.90 -12.51 -39.10
C GLU A 62 39.91 -12.01 -38.06
N ALA A 63 40.34 -12.97 -37.23
CA ALA A 63 41.41 -12.83 -36.27
C ALA A 63 42.78 -12.86 -36.96
N GLU A 64 43.61 -11.86 -36.71
CA GLU A 64 45.06 -12.00 -36.77
C GLU A 64 45.70 -11.45 -35.48
N GLY A 65 46.72 -12.18 -35.02
CA GLY A 65 47.26 -12.10 -33.68
C GLY A 65 48.30 -11.00 -33.46
N GLY A 66 48.33 -10.51 -32.22
CA GLY A 66 49.41 -9.74 -31.63
C GLY A 66 49.30 -9.82 -30.11
N GLU A 67 50.36 -10.29 -29.43
CA GLU A 67 50.41 -10.43 -27.97
C GLU A 67 50.26 -9.08 -27.24
N PRO A 68 49.57 -9.01 -26.08
CA PRO A 68 49.43 -7.77 -25.31
C PRO A 68 50.48 -7.62 -24.20
N GLY A 69 51.09 -6.44 -24.13
CA GLY A 69 51.81 -5.95 -22.94
C GLY A 69 50.87 -5.64 -21.76
N PRO A 70 51.37 -5.60 -20.52
CA PRO A 70 50.54 -5.71 -19.32
C PRO A 70 49.91 -4.36 -18.97
N GLY A 71 48.59 -4.33 -18.75
CA GLY A 71 47.97 -3.17 -18.11
C GLY A 71 46.54 -2.80 -18.50
N ARG A 72 45.71 -3.75 -18.93
CA ARG A 72 44.24 -3.58 -18.94
C ARG A 72 43.57 -4.92 -18.60
N GLU A 73 43.14 -5.07 -17.35
CA GLU A 73 42.26 -6.17 -16.95
C GLU A 73 40.87 -5.94 -17.53
N GLU A 74 40.71 -6.34 -18.78
CA GLU A 74 39.41 -6.51 -19.43
C GLU A 74 38.82 -7.83 -18.90
N PHE A 75 37.80 -7.75 -18.05
CA PHE A 75 37.09 -8.92 -17.52
C PHE A 75 36.49 -9.73 -18.68
N ARG A 76 37.23 -10.71 -19.19
CA ARG A 76 36.72 -11.73 -20.09
C ARG A 76 36.22 -12.91 -19.24
N PRO A 77 34.96 -13.35 -19.37
CA PRO A 77 34.48 -14.50 -18.63
C PRO A 77 35.30 -15.73 -19.04
N ARG A 78 36.13 -16.24 -18.11
CA ARG A 78 36.78 -17.54 -18.27
C ARG A 78 35.70 -18.61 -18.17
N ILE A 79 35.41 -19.27 -19.29
CA ILE A 79 34.63 -20.51 -19.29
C ILE A 79 35.49 -21.56 -18.59
N VAL A 80 35.15 -21.89 -17.35
CA VAL A 80 35.79 -23.00 -16.63
C VAL A 80 35.21 -24.29 -17.21
N PRO A 81 36.01 -25.14 -17.88
CA PRO A 81 35.51 -26.42 -18.36
C PRO A 81 35.13 -27.27 -17.15
N TYR A 82 33.89 -27.74 -17.14
CA TYR A 82 33.32 -28.53 -16.05
C TYR A 82 33.92 -29.95 -16.09
N TYR A 83 35.12 -30.14 -15.52
CA TYR A 83 35.66 -31.47 -15.33
C TYR A 83 34.97 -32.15 -14.13
N ARG A 84 34.19 -33.19 -14.43
CA ARG A 84 33.48 -34.00 -13.42
C ARG A 84 34.39 -35.11 -12.94
N ASP A 85 34.67 -35.12 -11.65
CA ASP A 85 35.35 -36.23 -10.99
C ASP A 85 34.31 -37.34 -10.70
N PRO A 86 34.40 -38.53 -11.36
CA PRO A 86 33.42 -39.61 -11.22
C PRO A 86 33.42 -40.27 -9.82
N SER A 87 34.37 -39.92 -8.95
CA SER A 87 34.52 -40.52 -7.62
C SER A 87 33.72 -39.83 -6.51
N LYS A 88 33.13 -38.65 -6.75
CA LYS A 88 32.37 -37.91 -5.71
C LYS A 88 30.89 -38.26 -5.71
N THR A 89 30.45 -38.92 -4.64
CA THR A 89 29.03 -39.19 -4.37
C THR A 89 28.23 -37.87 -4.25
N HIS A 90 27.12 -37.78 -4.99
CA HIS A 90 26.23 -36.62 -4.99
C HIS A 90 25.78 -36.25 -3.58
N LYS A 91 26.02 -35.00 -3.17
CA LYS A 91 25.10 -34.35 -2.23
C LYS A 91 23.84 -34.04 -3.04
N LYS A 92 22.69 -34.59 -2.66
CA LYS A 92 21.39 -34.18 -3.22
C LYS A 92 21.30 -32.67 -3.06
N VAL A 93 21.36 -31.94 -4.18
CA VAL A 93 21.02 -30.52 -4.20
C VAL A 93 19.54 -30.47 -3.85
N LEU A 94 19.24 -29.99 -2.65
CA LEU A 94 17.88 -29.78 -2.20
C LEU A 94 17.34 -28.58 -2.96
N ARG A 95 16.84 -28.82 -4.17
CA ARG A 95 16.27 -27.79 -5.02
C ARG A 95 14.99 -27.33 -4.35
N THR A 96 15.01 -26.13 -3.77
CA THR A 96 13.81 -25.58 -3.16
C THR A 96 12.77 -25.32 -4.26
N ARG A 97 11.49 -25.53 -3.94
CA ARG A 97 10.40 -25.47 -4.93
C ARG A 97 10.15 -24.06 -5.48
N TYR A 98 10.65 -23.02 -4.80
CA TYR A 98 10.36 -21.62 -5.08
C TYR A 98 11.64 -20.79 -5.14
N ILE A 99 11.74 -19.93 -6.16
CA ILE A 99 12.87 -19.02 -6.40
C ILE A 99 13.15 -18.13 -5.17
N GLN A 100 12.11 -17.74 -4.44
CA GLN A 100 12.21 -16.93 -3.21
C GLN A 100 13.10 -17.59 -2.14
N THR A 101 13.05 -18.92 -2.01
CA THR A 101 13.81 -19.66 -1.00
C THR A 101 15.27 -19.86 -1.40
N GLU A 102 15.56 -20.03 -2.70
CA GLU A 102 16.93 -20.07 -3.23
C GLU A 102 17.66 -18.73 -3.06
N LEU A 103 16.93 -17.62 -3.19
CA LEU A 103 17.47 -16.26 -3.11
C LEU A 103 17.51 -15.72 -1.68
N GLY A 104 16.97 -16.45 -0.70
CA GLY A 104 16.84 -15.98 0.68
C GLY A 104 15.96 -14.73 0.78
N PHE A 105 14.90 -14.64 -0.02
CA PHE A 105 13.96 -13.51 0.07
C PHE A 105 13.25 -13.56 1.42
N HIS A 106 13.49 -12.53 2.23
CA HIS A 106 12.75 -12.23 3.44
C HIS A 106 11.63 -11.27 3.11
N GLU A 107 10.47 -11.48 3.73
CA GLU A 107 9.43 -10.46 3.76
C GLU A 107 9.88 -9.34 4.72
N ARG A 108 9.58 -8.09 4.40
CA ARG A 108 10.15 -6.98 5.18
C ARG A 108 9.53 -6.85 6.56
N LEU A 109 8.25 -7.15 6.75
CA LEU A 109 7.51 -6.76 7.95
C LEU A 109 6.52 -7.84 8.40
N PHE A 110 6.69 -8.30 9.64
CA PHE A 110 5.72 -9.09 10.39
C PHE A 110 5.06 -8.23 11.47
N VAL A 111 3.75 -8.34 11.65
CA VAL A 111 3.01 -7.61 12.68
C VAL A 111 2.41 -8.56 13.72
N ALA A 112 2.67 -8.26 14.99
CA ALA A 112 2.11 -8.95 16.15
C ALA A 112 1.16 -8.02 16.91
N VAL A 113 -0.07 -8.47 17.14
CA VAL A 113 -1.06 -7.74 17.94
C VAL A 113 -1.33 -8.52 19.22
N LEU A 114 -0.94 -7.94 20.36
CA LEU A 114 -1.23 -8.50 21.67
C LEU A 114 -2.64 -8.14 22.09
N THR A 115 -3.43 -9.13 22.49
CA THR A 115 -4.83 -8.95 22.89
C THR A 115 -5.19 -9.76 24.13
N SER A 116 -6.21 -9.29 24.86
CA SER A 116 -6.69 -9.89 26.10
C SER A 116 -8.03 -10.60 25.92
N ARG A 117 -8.46 -11.36 26.93
CA ARG A 117 -9.81 -11.94 26.97
C ARG A 117 -10.90 -10.88 26.80
N ALA A 118 -10.71 -9.69 27.37
CA ALA A 118 -11.71 -8.63 27.36
C ALA A 118 -11.83 -7.92 26.00
N THR A 119 -10.72 -7.85 25.26
CA THR A 119 -10.58 -7.00 24.06
C THR A 119 -10.51 -7.79 22.75
N LEU A 120 -10.31 -9.11 22.81
CA LEU A 120 -10.23 -10.00 21.63
C LEU A 120 -11.48 -9.92 20.74
N ASN A 121 -12.69 -9.90 21.32
CA ASN A 121 -13.94 -9.86 20.56
C ASN A 121 -14.40 -8.44 20.21
N THR A 122 -13.64 -7.41 20.60
CA THR A 122 -14.01 -6.01 20.43
C THR A 122 -12.91 -5.26 19.68
N LEU A 123 -11.86 -4.81 20.37
CA LEU A 123 -10.77 -4.01 19.80
C LEU A 123 -9.95 -4.80 18.78
N ALA A 124 -9.61 -6.06 19.04
CA ALA A 124 -8.86 -6.85 18.06
C ALA A 124 -9.67 -7.07 16.76
N VAL A 125 -11.00 -7.20 16.86
CA VAL A 125 -11.92 -7.20 15.70
C VAL A 125 -11.90 -5.89 14.95
N ALA A 126 -11.86 -4.77 15.68
CA ALA A 126 -11.74 -3.45 15.07
C ALA A 126 -10.43 -3.32 14.30
N VAL A 127 -9.29 -3.68 14.91
CA VAL A 127 -7.96 -3.69 14.25
C VAL A 127 -7.98 -4.55 12.98
N ASN A 128 -8.63 -5.72 13.01
CA ASN A 128 -8.71 -6.61 11.85
C ASN A 128 -9.49 -6.01 10.69
N LYS A 129 -10.64 -5.40 11.01
CA LYS A 129 -11.50 -4.77 10.00
C LYS A 129 -10.91 -3.46 9.44
N THR A 130 -10.01 -2.81 10.18
CA THR A 130 -9.40 -1.54 9.75
C THR A 130 -8.04 -1.73 9.09
N VAL A 131 -7.01 -2.17 9.81
CA VAL A 131 -5.62 -2.04 9.36
C VAL A 131 -4.98 -3.35 8.93
N ALA A 132 -5.55 -4.50 9.28
CA ALA A 132 -4.92 -5.80 9.01
C ALA A 132 -4.72 -6.09 7.52
N HIS A 133 -5.64 -5.67 6.65
CA HIS A 133 -5.55 -5.89 5.21
C HIS A 133 -4.46 -5.03 4.52
N HIS A 134 -3.94 -4.01 5.21
CA HIS A 134 -2.83 -3.19 4.72
C HIS A 134 -1.46 -3.76 5.11
N PHE A 135 -1.41 -4.70 6.06
CA PHE A 135 -0.17 -5.36 6.45
C PHE A 135 0.04 -6.66 5.65
N PRO A 136 1.28 -6.99 5.24
CA PRO A 136 1.57 -8.23 4.52
C PRO A 136 1.22 -9.47 5.35
N ARG A 137 1.60 -9.45 6.64
CA ARG A 137 1.36 -10.53 7.58
C ARG A 137 1.09 -9.96 8.97
N LEU A 138 -0.08 -10.29 9.53
CA LEU A 138 -0.48 -9.90 10.87
C LEU A 138 -1.02 -11.11 11.63
N LEU A 139 -0.54 -11.33 12.85
CA LEU A 139 -1.06 -12.33 13.78
C LEU A 139 -1.52 -11.69 15.09
N TYR A 140 -2.59 -12.23 15.65
CA TYR A 140 -3.07 -11.90 16.98
C TYR A 140 -2.52 -12.90 18.00
N PHE A 141 -2.18 -12.43 19.19
CA PHE A 141 -1.64 -13.24 20.27
C PHE A 141 -2.45 -13.04 21.54
N THR A 142 -2.91 -14.13 22.15
CA THR A 142 -3.72 -14.09 23.37
C THR A 142 -3.27 -15.10 24.41
N GLY A 143 -3.48 -14.75 25.67
CA GLY A 143 -3.26 -15.63 26.81
C GLY A 143 -4.37 -16.67 27.04
N LEU A 144 -5.44 -16.65 26.25
CA LEU A 144 -6.52 -17.65 26.36
C LEU A 144 -6.01 -19.05 26.02
N ARG A 145 -6.58 -20.08 26.68
CA ARG A 145 -6.30 -21.50 26.35
C ARG A 145 -7.11 -22.00 25.15
N SER A 146 -8.34 -21.52 25.03
CA SER A 146 -9.25 -21.83 23.93
C SER A 146 -10.06 -20.59 23.60
N ALA A 147 -9.78 -19.97 22.46
CA ALA A 147 -10.55 -18.84 21.96
C ALA A 147 -11.31 -19.29 20.70
N LYS A 148 -12.61 -18.97 20.64
CA LYS A 148 -13.34 -19.06 19.37
C LYS A 148 -12.87 -17.89 18.52
N LEU A 149 -12.17 -18.18 17.42
CA LEU A 149 -11.68 -17.12 16.53
C LEU A 149 -12.87 -16.43 15.83
N PRO A 150 -12.89 -15.09 15.81
CA PRO A 150 -13.68 -14.38 14.82
C PRO A 150 -13.26 -14.79 13.40
N PRO A 151 -14.19 -14.89 12.44
CA PRO A 151 -13.88 -15.29 11.07
C PRO A 151 -12.83 -14.37 10.43
N GLY A 152 -11.86 -14.96 9.73
CA GLY A 152 -10.85 -14.20 8.97
C GLY A 152 -9.67 -13.67 9.79
N MET A 153 -9.55 -14.04 11.07
CA MET A 153 -8.36 -13.75 11.88
C MET A 153 -7.43 -14.95 11.98
N ALA A 154 -6.14 -14.69 12.17
CA ALA A 154 -5.16 -15.68 12.58
C ALA A 154 -4.68 -15.39 14.01
N LEU A 155 -5.06 -16.26 14.95
CA LEU A 155 -4.84 -16.11 16.38
C LEU A 155 -3.95 -17.23 16.92
N VAL A 156 -2.99 -16.85 17.76
CA VAL A 156 -2.13 -17.76 18.52
C VAL A 156 -2.49 -17.64 20.00
N ALA A 157 -2.80 -18.79 20.60
CA ALA A 157 -3.27 -18.89 21.98
C ALA A 157 -2.18 -19.57 22.83
N HIS A 158 -1.61 -18.83 23.78
CA HIS A 158 -0.51 -19.33 24.63
C HIS A 158 -0.97 -19.96 25.95
N GLY A 159 -2.21 -19.71 26.37
CA GLY A 159 -2.82 -20.38 27.52
C GLY A 159 -2.47 -19.84 28.91
N ASP A 160 -1.81 -18.68 28.98
CA ASP A 160 -1.55 -17.92 30.20
C ASP A 160 -1.91 -16.43 30.01
N GLU A 161 -2.77 -15.90 30.87
CA GLU A 161 -3.31 -14.54 30.73
C GLU A 161 -2.44 -13.45 31.34
N ARG A 162 -1.33 -13.81 32.02
CA ARG A 162 -0.42 -12.82 32.59
C ARG A 162 0.25 -12.02 31.45
N PRO A 163 0.16 -10.68 31.43
CA PRO A 163 0.67 -9.87 30.31
C PRO A 163 2.14 -10.13 29.97
N THR A 164 3.00 -10.21 30.98
CA THR A 164 4.43 -10.52 30.79
C THR A 164 4.65 -11.91 30.20
N TRP A 165 3.85 -12.90 30.62
CA TRP A 165 3.95 -14.26 30.07
C TRP A 165 3.49 -14.31 28.61
N LEU A 166 2.40 -13.60 28.29
CA LEU A 166 1.93 -13.43 26.92
C LEU A 166 3.04 -12.83 26.03
N MET A 167 3.72 -11.78 26.50
CA MET A 167 4.83 -11.16 25.76
C MET A 167 5.99 -12.14 25.56
N TYR A 168 6.44 -12.82 26.62
CA TYR A 168 7.52 -13.81 26.55
C TYR A 168 7.22 -14.92 25.54
N GLU A 169 6.02 -15.52 25.63
CA GLU A 169 5.57 -16.57 24.72
C GLU A 169 5.45 -16.07 23.28
N THR A 170 4.96 -14.85 23.09
CA THR A 170 4.86 -14.20 21.78
C THR A 170 6.24 -14.01 21.16
N MET A 171 7.22 -13.48 21.90
CA MET A 171 8.59 -13.31 21.39
C MET A 171 9.23 -14.65 21.01
N ARG A 172 9.02 -15.68 21.84
CA ARG A 172 9.52 -17.03 21.56
C ARG A 172 8.89 -17.62 20.31
N TYR A 173 7.57 -17.47 20.16
CA TYR A 173 6.83 -17.96 19.00
C TYR A 173 7.25 -17.24 17.71
N ILE A 174 7.33 -15.91 17.72
CA ILE A 174 7.77 -15.11 16.58
C ILE A 174 9.16 -15.54 16.14
N HIS A 175 10.11 -15.66 17.07
CA HIS A 175 11.46 -16.13 16.75
C HIS A 175 11.46 -17.52 16.09
N GLN A 176 10.71 -18.47 16.66
CA GLN A 176 10.69 -19.86 16.19
C GLN A 176 10.02 -20.03 14.83
N HIS A 177 8.95 -19.29 14.55
CA HIS A 177 8.11 -19.48 13.36
C HIS A 177 8.35 -18.46 12.26
N PHE A 178 8.81 -17.25 12.58
CA PHE A 178 8.93 -16.12 11.64
C PHE A 178 10.31 -15.45 11.65
N GLY A 179 11.14 -15.75 12.64
CA GLY A 179 12.53 -15.25 12.73
C GLY A 179 13.35 -15.45 11.45
N PRO A 180 13.26 -16.59 10.74
CA PRO A 180 13.96 -16.80 9.48
C PRO A 180 13.36 -16.07 8.27
N ASP A 181 12.08 -15.72 8.31
CA ASP A 181 11.34 -15.30 7.11
C ASP A 181 11.15 -13.78 7.02
N TYR A 182 11.31 -13.05 8.13
CA TYR A 182 11.03 -11.62 8.22
C TYR A 182 12.21 -10.80 8.75
N ASP A 183 12.41 -9.61 8.17
CA ASP A 183 13.47 -8.67 8.57
C ASP A 183 13.10 -7.83 9.80
N TRP A 184 11.82 -7.45 9.92
CA TRP A 184 11.31 -6.57 10.96
C TRP A 184 10.06 -7.12 11.62
N PHE A 185 9.97 -6.92 12.93
CA PHE A 185 8.84 -7.35 13.76
C PHE A 185 8.23 -6.13 14.43
N TYR A 186 7.02 -5.76 14.01
CA TYR A 186 6.24 -4.70 14.63
C TYR A 186 5.29 -5.29 15.66
N ILE A 187 5.44 -4.89 16.92
CA ILE A 187 4.65 -5.40 18.03
C ILE A 187 3.80 -4.26 18.54
N MET A 188 2.48 -4.46 18.60
CA MET A 188 1.52 -3.49 19.12
C MET A 188 0.46 -4.15 19.99
N GLN A 189 -0.30 -3.33 20.70
CA GLN A 189 -1.47 -3.77 21.46
C GLN A 189 -2.75 -3.54 20.64
N ASP A 190 -3.85 -4.15 21.04
CA ASP A 190 -5.15 -3.99 20.39
C ASP A 190 -5.83 -2.64 20.68
N ASP A 191 -5.33 -1.88 21.66
CA ASP A 191 -5.71 -0.49 21.95
C ASP A 191 -4.79 0.55 21.27
N THR A 192 -4.02 0.13 20.27
CA THR A 192 -3.19 0.98 19.40
C THR A 192 -3.83 1.11 18.01
N TYR A 193 -4.04 2.34 17.53
CA TYR A 193 -4.30 2.56 16.10
C TYR A 193 -2.97 2.79 15.38
N ALA A 194 -2.56 1.87 14.50
CA ALA A 194 -1.34 1.98 13.70
C ALA A 194 -1.67 2.28 12.23
N GLN A 195 -1.03 3.30 11.65
CA GLN A 195 -1.14 3.59 10.24
C GLN A 195 -0.19 2.69 9.43
N ALA A 196 -0.73 1.61 8.87
CA ALA A 196 0.02 0.54 8.22
C ALA A 196 0.98 1.02 7.12
N GLU A 197 0.55 1.96 6.27
CA GLU A 197 1.38 2.52 5.21
C GLU A 197 2.60 3.28 5.75
N GLN A 198 2.43 4.02 6.85
CA GLN A 198 3.55 4.74 7.48
C GLN A 198 4.54 3.76 8.14
N VAL A 199 4.05 2.69 8.79
CA VAL A 199 4.92 1.64 9.34
C VAL A 199 5.71 0.97 8.22
N ARG A 200 5.07 0.66 7.09
CA ARG A 200 5.73 0.05 5.93
C ARG A 200 6.80 0.97 5.36
N THR A 201 6.48 2.25 5.13
CA THR A 201 7.42 3.24 4.61
C THR A 201 8.61 3.41 5.56
N LEU A 202 8.37 3.51 6.87
CA LEU A 202 9.43 3.57 7.88
C LEU A 202 10.41 2.41 7.73
N VAL A 203 9.89 1.17 7.73
CA VAL A 203 10.71 -0.04 7.60
C VAL A 203 11.47 -0.09 6.27
N THR A 204 10.91 0.44 5.18
CA THR A 204 11.60 0.44 3.88
C THR A 204 12.82 1.35 3.82
N HIS A 205 12.89 2.36 4.70
CA HIS A 205 14.04 3.28 4.79
C HIS A 205 15.11 2.83 5.79
N LEU A 206 14.82 1.83 6.64
CA LEU A 206 15.76 1.35 7.66
C LEU A 206 16.68 0.25 7.13
N SER A 207 17.93 0.27 7.61
CA SER A 207 18.92 -0.76 7.28
C SER A 207 18.71 -2.04 8.09
N ILE A 208 18.66 -3.20 7.42
CA ILE A 208 18.38 -4.51 8.04
C ILE A 208 19.56 -5.05 8.88
N ASN A 209 20.78 -4.57 8.65
CA ASN A 209 22.00 -5.09 9.28
C ASN A 209 22.33 -4.51 10.67
N GLN A 210 21.36 -3.87 11.33
CA GLN A 210 21.57 -3.20 12.62
C GLN A 210 20.64 -3.79 13.68
N ASP A 211 21.13 -3.89 14.93
CA ASP A 211 20.28 -4.27 16.05
C ASP A 211 19.44 -3.05 16.45
N VAL A 212 18.17 -3.08 16.08
CA VAL A 212 17.25 -1.96 16.26
C VAL A 212 16.12 -2.31 17.22
N TYR A 213 15.92 -1.42 18.18
CA TYR A 213 14.76 -1.33 19.05
C TYR A 213 14.18 0.10 18.95
N LEU A 214 13.12 0.27 18.16
CA LEU A 214 12.61 1.58 17.74
C LEU A 214 11.15 1.74 18.12
N GLY A 215 10.80 2.81 18.84
CA GLY A 215 9.44 3.06 19.34
C GLY A 215 9.35 4.36 20.12
N ARG A 216 8.26 4.59 20.86
CA ARG A 216 8.20 5.70 21.83
C ARG A 216 9.03 5.35 23.06
N ALA A 217 10.21 5.95 23.18
CA ALA A 217 11.12 5.71 24.29
C ALA A 217 10.60 6.32 25.60
N GLU A 218 10.55 5.52 26.66
CA GLU A 218 10.19 5.92 28.02
C GLU A 218 11.23 5.46 29.05
N GLU A 219 11.30 6.19 30.16
CA GLU A 219 12.22 5.93 31.27
C GLU A 219 11.66 4.85 32.20
N PHE A 220 12.54 4.00 32.73
CA PHE A 220 12.16 3.00 33.72
C PHE A 220 11.79 3.64 35.05
N ILE A 221 10.79 3.07 35.73
CA ILE A 221 10.47 3.47 37.10
C ILE A 221 11.63 3.00 37.98
N ALA A 222 12.36 3.94 38.56
CA ALA A 222 13.54 3.70 39.40
C ALA A 222 14.72 2.98 38.70
N GLY A 223 14.96 3.26 37.41
CA GLY A 223 16.11 2.75 36.65
C GLY A 223 17.23 3.78 36.44
N ASP A 224 18.28 3.37 35.72
CA ASP A 224 19.35 4.25 35.23
C ASP A 224 18.80 5.30 34.25
N GLU A 225 19.21 6.56 34.38
CA GLU A 225 18.71 7.72 33.60
C GLU A 225 18.98 7.57 32.08
N GLN A 226 19.89 6.68 31.69
CA GLN A 226 20.25 6.45 30.28
C GLN A 226 19.51 5.29 29.62
N ALA A 227 18.85 4.43 30.41
CA ALA A 227 18.16 3.25 29.92
C ALA A 227 16.68 3.58 29.62
N ARG A 228 16.22 3.26 28.40
CA ARG A 228 14.83 3.49 27.97
C ARG A 228 14.23 2.26 27.32
N TYR A 229 12.95 2.02 27.59
CA TYR A 229 12.17 0.98 26.91
C TYR A 229 11.18 1.59 25.92
N CYS A 230 10.70 0.81 24.96
CA CYS A 230 9.67 1.29 24.06
C CYS A 230 8.29 1.01 24.65
N HIS A 231 7.46 2.06 24.78
CA HIS A 231 6.11 1.95 25.31
C HIS A 231 5.22 1.12 24.38
N GLY A 232 4.66 0.02 24.90
CA GLY A 232 3.90 -0.96 24.11
C GLY A 232 2.63 -0.42 23.47
N GLY A 233 1.98 0.55 24.13
CA GLY A 233 0.73 1.16 23.65
C GLY A 233 0.88 1.91 22.33
N PHE A 234 2.07 2.34 21.93
CA PHE A 234 2.30 2.99 20.62
C PHE A 234 2.90 2.04 19.58
N GLY A 235 3.02 0.76 19.93
CA GLY A 235 3.78 -0.23 19.19
C GLY A 235 5.27 0.10 19.08
N TYR A 236 6.05 -0.88 18.65
CA TYR A 236 7.49 -0.73 18.44
C TYR A 236 8.02 -1.77 17.45
N LEU A 237 9.17 -1.45 16.85
CA LEU A 237 9.88 -2.26 15.88
C LEU A 237 11.09 -2.94 16.53
N LEU A 238 11.22 -4.23 16.27
CA LEU A 238 12.42 -5.02 16.54
C LEU A 238 13.03 -5.50 15.22
N SER A 239 14.34 -5.28 15.07
CA SER A 239 15.10 -5.94 14.01
C SER A 239 15.20 -7.45 14.24
N ARG A 240 15.31 -8.20 13.14
CA ARG A 240 15.61 -9.63 13.19
C ARG A 240 16.89 -9.94 13.96
N SER A 241 17.97 -9.18 13.75
CA SER A 241 19.26 -9.45 14.41
C SER A 241 19.14 -9.32 15.93
N LEU A 242 18.40 -8.32 16.42
CA LEU A 242 18.09 -8.16 17.84
C LEU A 242 17.29 -9.35 18.37
N LEU A 243 16.21 -9.75 17.68
CA LEU A 243 15.37 -10.89 18.10
C LEU A 243 16.18 -12.20 18.19
N LEU A 244 17.10 -12.42 17.24
CA LEU A 244 17.98 -13.60 17.24
C LEU A 244 18.94 -13.59 18.44
N LYS A 245 19.52 -12.42 18.77
CA LYS A 245 20.43 -12.25 19.91
C LYS A 245 19.69 -12.34 21.25
N LEU A 246 18.45 -11.86 21.32
CA LEU A 246 17.65 -11.85 22.54
C LEU A 246 17.17 -13.25 22.94
N ARG A 247 16.82 -14.09 21.95
CA ARG A 247 16.22 -15.42 22.19
C ARG A 247 16.93 -16.28 23.24
N PRO A 248 18.27 -16.47 23.24
CA PRO A 248 18.93 -17.30 24.26
C PRO A 248 18.76 -16.78 25.69
N HIS A 249 18.39 -15.52 25.88
CA HIS A 249 18.24 -14.87 27.18
C HIS A 249 16.78 -14.77 27.67
N LEU A 250 15.80 -14.99 26.79
CA LEU A 250 14.37 -14.86 27.13
C LEU A 250 13.96 -15.75 28.32
N ASP A 251 14.52 -16.96 28.44
CA ASP A 251 14.22 -17.87 29.55
C ASP A 251 14.77 -17.35 30.89
N SER A 252 15.93 -16.70 30.89
CA SER A 252 16.49 -16.04 32.08
C SER A 252 15.63 -14.84 32.48
N CYS A 253 15.28 -13.98 31.51
CA CYS A 253 14.41 -12.82 31.75
C CYS A 253 13.03 -13.20 32.30
N ARG A 254 12.50 -14.37 31.90
CA ARG A 254 11.22 -14.88 32.40
C ARG A 254 11.29 -15.29 33.88
N ASN A 255 12.43 -15.77 34.35
CA ASN A 255 12.57 -16.23 35.73
C ASN A 255 12.74 -15.04 36.71
N GLU A 256 13.10 -13.85 36.19
CA GLU A 256 13.33 -12.62 36.95
C GLU A 256 12.35 -11.51 36.52
N ILE A 257 11.05 -11.74 36.71
CA ILE A 257 10.03 -10.74 36.37
C ILE A 257 10.04 -9.62 37.41
N LEU A 258 10.71 -8.52 37.07
CA LEU A 258 10.78 -7.31 37.90
C LEU A 258 9.65 -6.31 37.61
N SER A 259 9.00 -6.39 36.43
CA SER A 259 7.88 -5.51 36.05
C SER A 259 6.66 -6.31 35.61
N VAL A 260 5.48 -5.85 36.03
CA VAL A 260 4.17 -6.36 35.61
C VAL A 260 3.80 -5.86 34.22
N ARG A 261 4.43 -4.75 33.78
CA ARG A 261 4.25 -4.18 32.45
C ARG A 261 5.07 -4.99 31.43
N PRO A 262 4.44 -5.56 30.39
CA PRO A 262 5.11 -6.45 29.45
C PRO A 262 6.15 -5.74 28.57
N ASP A 263 5.91 -4.48 28.22
CA ASP A 263 6.80 -3.60 27.46
C ASP A 263 8.05 -3.22 28.26
N GLU A 264 7.86 -2.84 29.52
CA GLU A 264 8.98 -2.55 30.43
C GLU A 264 9.82 -3.81 30.71
N TRP A 265 9.18 -4.97 30.94
CA TRP A 265 9.87 -6.25 31.12
C TRP A 265 10.74 -6.59 29.91
N LEU A 266 10.20 -6.48 28.69
CA LEU A 266 10.95 -6.77 27.48
C LEU A 266 12.10 -5.77 27.29
N GLY A 267 11.85 -4.48 27.51
CA GLY A 267 12.89 -3.45 27.44
C GLY A 267 14.04 -3.70 28.40
N ARG A 268 13.74 -4.08 29.65
CA ARG A 268 14.77 -4.42 30.64
C ARG A 268 15.57 -5.65 30.23
N CYS A 269 14.91 -6.69 29.74
CA CYS A 269 15.58 -7.88 29.20
C CYS A 269 16.53 -7.56 28.03
N ILE A 270 16.12 -6.68 27.10
CA ILE A 270 16.96 -6.26 25.99
C ILE A 270 18.18 -5.48 26.49
N ILE A 271 18.00 -4.58 27.45
CA ILE A 271 19.09 -3.74 27.98
C ILE A 271 20.07 -4.58 28.80
N ASP A 272 19.58 -5.39 29.73
CA ASP A 272 20.42 -6.16 30.66
C ASP A 272 21.32 -7.16 29.93
N PHE A 273 20.82 -7.79 28.86
CA PHE A 273 21.57 -8.82 28.13
C PHE A 273 22.26 -8.30 26.86
N LEU A 274 21.71 -7.30 26.17
CA LEU A 274 22.23 -6.82 24.88
C LEU A 274 22.77 -5.39 24.93
N GLY A 275 22.48 -4.61 25.98
CA GLY A 275 22.90 -3.21 26.08
C GLY A 275 22.23 -2.28 25.07
N ILE A 276 21.09 -2.68 24.49
CA ILE A 276 20.38 -1.91 23.47
C ILE A 276 19.20 -1.16 24.12
N THR A 277 19.20 0.16 24.01
CA THR A 277 18.14 1.04 24.52
C THR A 277 17.10 1.35 23.43
N CYS A 278 15.85 1.64 23.82
CA CYS A 278 14.83 2.11 22.89
C CYS A 278 15.17 3.50 22.37
N VAL A 279 15.05 3.70 21.05
CA VAL A 279 15.21 5.00 20.40
C VAL A 279 13.92 5.42 19.70
N SER A 280 13.66 6.73 19.66
CA SER A 280 12.50 7.32 18.93
C SER A 280 12.88 7.85 17.55
N GLN A 281 14.17 7.81 17.18
CA GLN A 281 14.67 8.27 15.90
C GLN A 281 15.86 7.41 15.47
N LEU A 282 15.90 7.02 14.20
CA LEU A 282 16.99 6.24 13.62
C LEU A 282 17.17 6.59 12.13
N GLN A 283 18.41 6.82 11.69
CA GLN A 283 18.74 7.08 10.27
C GLN A 283 17.92 8.23 9.63
N GLY A 284 17.65 9.29 10.39
CA GLY A 284 16.82 10.41 9.95
C GLY A 284 15.31 10.13 9.91
N GLN A 285 14.89 8.90 10.23
CA GLN A 285 13.49 8.53 10.37
C GLN A 285 13.03 8.71 11.82
N HIS A 286 11.87 9.33 12.01
CA HIS A 286 11.27 9.57 13.32
C HIS A 286 10.11 8.61 13.56
N TYR A 287 10.11 7.96 14.73
CA TYR A 287 8.98 7.17 15.19
C TYR A 287 7.93 8.12 15.80
N ARG A 288 7.06 8.66 14.94
CA ARG A 288 6.05 9.66 15.33
C ARG A 288 4.84 8.99 15.97
N THR A 289 4.50 9.42 17.17
CA THR A 289 3.37 8.90 17.93
C THR A 289 2.50 10.03 18.42
N TYR A 290 1.20 9.79 18.53
CA TYR A 290 0.27 10.81 19.01
C TYR A 290 -0.58 10.27 20.16
N GLU A 291 -0.58 11.00 21.27
CA GLU A 291 -1.37 10.65 22.45
C GLU A 291 -2.71 11.37 22.41
N LEU A 292 -3.79 10.61 22.21
CA LEU A 292 -5.10 11.22 22.10
C LEU A 292 -5.63 11.61 23.47
N ALA A 293 -5.91 12.89 23.66
CA ALA A 293 -6.53 13.39 24.89
C ALA A 293 -7.94 12.81 25.11
N LYS A 294 -8.35 12.73 26.37
CA LYS A 294 -9.68 12.18 26.73
C LYS A 294 -10.79 13.05 26.16
N ASN A 295 -11.79 12.41 25.54
CA ASN A 295 -12.97 13.03 24.91
C ASN A 295 -12.70 13.87 23.66
N THR A 296 -11.51 13.74 23.08
CA THR A 296 -11.17 14.43 21.84
C THR A 296 -11.75 13.70 20.62
N GLU A 297 -12.33 14.46 19.69
CA GLU A 297 -12.84 13.94 18.43
C GLU A 297 -11.74 13.94 17.37
N PRO A 298 -11.32 12.77 16.84
CA PRO A 298 -10.23 12.71 15.86
C PRO A 298 -10.54 13.47 14.56
N GLU A 299 -11.82 13.71 14.25
CA GLU A 299 -12.24 14.49 13.09
C GLU A 299 -11.85 15.98 13.17
N LYS A 300 -11.70 16.52 14.38
CA LYS A 300 -11.34 17.93 14.62
C LYS A 300 -9.84 18.13 14.80
N GLU A 301 -9.06 17.05 14.87
CA GLU A 301 -7.62 17.12 15.01
C GLU A 301 -6.95 17.54 13.71
N GLU A 302 -6.40 18.75 13.70
CA GLU A 302 -5.68 19.35 12.58
C GLU A 302 -4.17 19.46 12.83
N GLU A 303 -3.69 19.14 14.03
CA GLU A 303 -2.28 19.21 14.40
C GLU A 303 -1.39 18.40 13.44
N GLU A 304 -0.26 18.99 13.02
CA GLU A 304 0.68 18.32 12.11
C GLU A 304 1.23 17.03 12.72
N GLU A 305 1.44 17.00 14.04
CA GLU A 305 1.91 15.81 14.78
C GLU A 305 0.91 14.65 14.68
N PHE A 306 -0.39 14.94 14.80
CA PHE A 306 -1.45 13.95 14.62
C PHE A 306 -1.47 13.42 13.19
N GLN A 307 -1.43 14.30 12.19
CA GLN A 307 -1.46 13.89 10.79
C GLN A 307 -0.23 13.05 10.42
N ALA A 308 0.93 13.37 11.00
CA ALA A 308 2.19 12.70 10.77
C ALA A 308 2.42 11.47 11.69
N ALA A 309 1.46 11.13 12.54
CA ALA A 309 1.59 10.02 13.48
C ALA A 309 1.54 8.66 12.76
N LEU A 310 2.45 7.78 13.17
CA LEU A 310 2.48 6.38 12.78
C LEU A 310 1.56 5.55 13.69
N ALA A 311 1.49 5.90 14.98
CA ALA A 311 0.62 5.23 15.95
C ALA A 311 -0.09 6.23 16.88
N VAL A 312 -1.35 5.92 17.20
CA VAL A 312 -2.19 6.68 18.13
C VAL A 312 -2.66 5.77 19.26
N HIS A 313 -2.49 6.23 20.49
CA HIS A 313 -2.88 5.52 21.71
C HIS A 313 -3.16 6.52 22.84
N PRO A 314 -4.07 6.21 23.78
CA PRO A 314 -4.90 5.01 23.87
C PRO A 314 -6.17 5.07 23.02
N VAL A 315 -6.56 3.92 22.47
CA VAL A 315 -7.87 3.73 21.83
C VAL A 315 -8.82 3.06 22.81
N SER A 316 -9.71 3.85 23.40
CA SER A 316 -10.62 3.40 24.48
C SER A 316 -11.69 2.41 24.03
N ASP A 317 -12.16 2.52 22.78
CA ASP A 317 -13.29 1.74 22.28
C ASP A 317 -13.23 1.51 20.76
N VAL A 318 -14.09 0.59 20.31
CA VAL A 318 -14.20 0.17 18.91
C VAL A 318 -14.64 1.31 17.98
N THR A 319 -15.48 2.22 18.45
CA THR A 319 -15.97 3.36 17.64
C THR A 319 -14.83 4.32 17.36
N LEU A 320 -14.01 4.63 18.37
CA LEU A 320 -12.84 5.47 18.22
C LEU A 320 -11.84 4.88 17.23
N MET A 321 -11.60 3.57 17.26
CA MET A 321 -10.75 2.86 16.28
C MET A 321 -11.21 3.12 14.84
N TYR A 322 -12.52 3.00 14.57
CA TYR A 322 -13.07 3.25 13.23
C TYR A 322 -13.04 4.73 12.84
N ARG A 323 -13.27 5.66 13.78
CA ARG A 323 -13.18 7.11 13.51
C ARG A 323 -11.75 7.54 13.18
N LEU A 324 -10.77 7.05 13.93
CA LEU A 324 -9.36 7.22 13.62
C LEU A 324 -9.03 6.67 12.24
N HIS A 325 -9.48 5.45 11.93
CA HIS A 325 -9.26 4.86 10.61
C HIS A 325 -9.84 5.71 9.47
N LYS A 326 -11.08 6.19 9.62
CA LYS A 326 -11.70 7.10 8.65
C LYS A 326 -10.88 8.38 8.48
N ARG A 327 -10.46 9.01 9.59
CA ARG A 327 -9.69 10.26 9.56
C ARG A 327 -8.34 10.07 8.87
N PHE A 328 -7.57 9.06 9.26
CA PHE A 328 -6.27 8.78 8.66
C PHE A 328 -6.38 8.33 7.20
N SER A 329 -7.43 7.59 6.83
CA SER A 329 -7.68 7.25 5.42
C SER A 329 -7.95 8.49 4.58
N ARG A 330 -8.68 9.47 5.13
CA ARG A 330 -8.90 10.76 4.46
C ARG A 330 -7.59 11.53 4.28
N ILE A 331 -6.76 11.60 5.33
CA ILE A 331 -5.44 12.25 5.26
C ILE A 331 -4.56 11.60 4.18
N GLN A 332 -4.53 10.26 4.11
CA GLN A 332 -3.76 9.56 3.08
C GLN A 332 -4.29 9.80 1.67
N LEU A 333 -5.61 9.87 1.51
CA LEU A 333 -6.22 10.20 0.22
C LEU A 333 -5.82 11.61 -0.24
N ASP A 334 -5.89 12.60 0.65
CA ASP A 334 -5.52 13.98 0.34
C ASP A 334 -4.01 14.09 0.01
N ARG A 335 -3.14 13.39 0.74
CA ARG A 335 -1.70 13.29 0.42
C ARG A 335 -1.44 12.65 -0.94
N ALA A 336 -2.12 11.55 -1.26
CA ALA A 336 -1.97 10.89 -2.55
C ALA A 336 -2.36 11.83 -3.71
N TYR A 337 -3.44 12.61 -3.55
CA TYR A 337 -3.83 13.59 -4.57
C TYR A 337 -2.80 14.72 -4.72
N GLN A 338 -2.22 15.21 -3.61
CA GLN A 338 -1.15 16.20 -3.66
C GLN A 338 0.09 15.64 -4.36
N GLU A 339 0.52 14.43 -3.99
CA GLU A 339 1.67 13.77 -4.62
C GLU A 339 1.45 13.56 -6.13
N ILE A 340 0.23 13.17 -6.54
CA ILE A 340 -0.13 13.08 -7.96
C ILE A 340 0.03 14.44 -8.66
N GLN A 341 -0.44 15.53 -8.05
CA GLN A 341 -0.30 16.88 -8.63
C GLN A 341 1.16 17.30 -8.74
N ASP A 342 1.95 17.07 -7.69
CA ASP A 342 3.37 17.39 -7.66
C ASP A 342 4.15 16.61 -8.71
N LEU A 343 3.90 15.30 -8.81
CA LEU A 343 4.49 14.45 -9.84
C LEU A 343 4.09 14.91 -11.25
N GLN A 344 2.82 15.28 -11.46
CA GLN A 344 2.39 15.82 -12.76
C GLN A 344 3.10 17.12 -13.13
N MET A 345 3.34 18.01 -12.16
CA MET A 345 4.10 19.25 -12.38
C MET A 345 5.59 18.96 -12.66
N GLN A 346 6.19 18.05 -11.89
CA GLN A 346 7.58 17.63 -12.09
C GLN A 346 7.78 17.02 -13.49
N ILE A 347 6.88 16.14 -13.93
CA ILE A 347 6.91 15.56 -15.27
C ILE A 347 6.88 16.67 -16.34
N ARG A 348 5.96 17.64 -16.22
CA ARG A 348 5.89 18.77 -17.17
C ARG A 348 7.18 19.59 -17.20
N ASN A 349 7.75 19.90 -16.04
CA ASN A 349 8.98 20.69 -15.96
C ASN A 349 10.19 19.96 -16.55
N LEU A 350 10.27 18.63 -16.36
CA LEU A 350 11.36 17.81 -16.89
C LEU A 350 11.21 17.47 -18.38
N THR A 351 10.00 17.61 -18.94
CA THR A 351 9.70 17.26 -20.33
C THR A 351 10.64 17.94 -21.33
N SER A 352 10.97 19.22 -21.11
CA SER A 352 11.87 19.99 -21.99
C SER A 352 13.29 19.43 -22.05
N LEU A 353 13.71 18.67 -21.03
CA LEU A 353 15.02 18.04 -20.94
C LEU A 353 15.03 16.62 -21.53
N THR A 354 13.86 16.07 -21.89
CA THR A 354 13.77 14.73 -22.49
C THR A 354 14.11 14.77 -23.99
N PRO A 355 14.68 13.69 -24.57
CA PRO A 355 14.99 13.64 -26.00
C PRO A 355 13.78 13.83 -26.91
N ALA A 356 12.59 13.44 -26.46
CA ALA A 356 11.34 13.63 -27.19
C ALA A 356 10.76 15.05 -27.03
N GLY A 357 11.31 15.86 -26.10
CA GLY A 357 10.80 17.19 -25.78
C GLY A 357 9.31 17.19 -25.48
N GLU A 358 8.62 18.25 -25.89
CA GLU A 358 7.16 18.39 -25.72
C GLU A 358 6.35 17.33 -26.48
N ALA A 359 6.91 16.74 -27.55
CA ALA A 359 6.21 15.69 -28.31
C ALA A 359 6.06 14.38 -27.51
N GLY A 360 6.88 14.18 -26.47
CA GLY A 360 6.78 13.04 -25.56
C GLY A 360 5.76 13.21 -24.45
N LEU A 361 5.21 14.42 -24.24
CA LEU A 361 4.28 14.69 -23.15
C LEU A 361 2.89 14.19 -23.49
N THR A 362 2.38 13.25 -22.70
CA THR A 362 1.00 12.80 -22.82
C THR A 362 0.06 13.76 -22.08
N TRP A 363 -1.10 14.00 -22.69
CA TRP A 363 -2.18 14.76 -22.06
C TRP A 363 -3.39 13.87 -21.92
N PRO A 364 -3.96 13.65 -20.71
CA PRO A 364 -3.43 14.06 -19.40
C PRO A 364 -2.12 13.36 -19.01
N VAL A 365 -1.35 14.03 -18.16
CA VAL A 365 -0.06 13.51 -17.67
C VAL A 365 -0.28 12.26 -16.83
N GLY A 366 0.49 11.21 -17.09
CA GLY A 366 0.36 9.91 -16.42
C GLY A 366 -0.64 8.96 -17.08
N ILE A 367 -1.28 9.37 -18.17
CA ILE A 367 -2.12 8.51 -19.02
C ILE A 367 -1.36 8.22 -20.32
N ASN A 368 -1.58 7.03 -20.91
CA ASN A 368 -1.00 6.65 -22.19
C ASN A 368 -1.34 7.67 -23.30
N ALA A 369 -0.45 7.79 -24.30
CA ALA A 369 -0.70 8.62 -25.47
C ALA A 369 -1.90 8.08 -26.29
N PRO A 370 -2.62 8.94 -27.03
CA PRO A 370 -3.66 8.47 -27.95
C PRO A 370 -3.10 7.47 -28.96
N PHE A 371 -3.89 6.46 -29.32
CA PHE A 371 -3.53 5.50 -30.35
C PHE A 371 -3.25 6.19 -31.70
N LEU A 372 -2.11 5.89 -32.29
CA LEU A 372 -1.67 6.40 -33.58
C LEU A 372 -1.86 5.33 -34.66
N PRO A 373 -2.89 5.46 -35.53
CA PRO A 373 -3.15 4.47 -36.57
C PRO A 373 -2.02 4.46 -37.61
N LYS A 374 -1.48 3.28 -37.93
CA LYS A 374 -0.47 3.11 -38.98
C LYS A 374 -1.08 2.92 -40.36
N SER A 375 -2.32 2.45 -40.39
CA SER A 375 -3.09 2.24 -41.62
C SER A 375 -4.51 2.77 -41.49
N ARG A 376 -5.18 2.95 -42.64
CA ARG A 376 -6.60 3.35 -42.70
C ARG A 376 -7.55 2.38 -41.98
N PHE A 377 -7.13 1.14 -41.75
CA PHE A 377 -7.94 0.11 -41.09
C PHE A 377 -7.85 0.16 -39.56
N GLU A 378 -6.89 0.93 -39.03
CA GLU A 378 -6.68 1.09 -37.59
C GLU A 378 -7.31 2.40 -37.06
N VAL A 379 -7.94 3.20 -37.93
CA VAL A 379 -8.52 4.49 -37.53
C VAL A 379 -9.74 4.24 -36.64
N ILE A 380 -9.64 4.67 -35.39
CA ILE A 380 -10.74 4.67 -34.44
C ILE A 380 -11.66 5.87 -34.77
N SER A 381 -12.93 5.58 -35.07
CA SER A 381 -13.93 6.59 -35.42
C SER A 381 -14.40 7.38 -34.20
N TRP A 382 -14.80 8.63 -34.43
CA TRP A 382 -15.50 9.45 -33.46
C TRP A 382 -17.01 9.33 -33.69
N ASP A 383 -17.74 9.05 -32.62
CA ASP A 383 -19.20 9.01 -32.63
C ASP A 383 -19.73 10.37 -32.20
N TYR A 384 -20.55 10.97 -33.04
CA TYR A 384 -21.22 12.23 -32.73
C TYR A 384 -22.47 11.99 -31.87
N PHE A 385 -22.65 12.82 -30.85
CA PHE A 385 -23.81 12.80 -29.97
C PHE A 385 -24.27 14.19 -29.57
N THR A 386 -25.55 14.25 -29.20
CA THR A 386 -26.22 15.39 -28.57
C THR A 386 -26.68 14.97 -27.16
N GLU A 387 -27.32 15.85 -26.39
CA GLU A 387 -27.80 15.48 -25.04
C GLU A 387 -28.88 14.38 -25.05
N GLN A 388 -29.53 14.15 -26.20
CA GLN A 388 -30.66 13.23 -26.32
C GLN A 388 -30.43 12.10 -27.32
N HIS A 389 -29.48 12.24 -28.24
CA HIS A 389 -29.35 11.31 -29.36
C HIS A 389 -27.89 10.98 -29.69
N LEU A 390 -27.68 9.77 -30.17
CA LEU A 390 -26.44 9.27 -30.76
C LEU A 390 -26.66 9.09 -32.27
N PHE A 391 -25.63 9.38 -33.07
CA PHE A 391 -25.69 9.31 -34.54
C PHE A 391 -24.83 8.16 -35.11
N SER A 392 -24.47 7.20 -34.26
CA SER A 392 -23.70 6.00 -34.59
C SER A 392 -24.30 4.83 -33.83
N CYS A 393 -25.42 4.33 -34.33
CA CYS A 393 -26.25 3.39 -33.61
C CYS A 393 -25.87 1.93 -33.90
N PRO A 394 -25.94 1.02 -32.91
CA PRO A 394 -25.55 -0.38 -33.09
C PRO A 394 -26.41 -1.12 -34.13
N ASP A 395 -27.65 -0.69 -34.30
CA ASP A 395 -28.62 -1.23 -35.26
C ASP A 395 -28.40 -0.70 -36.70
N GLY A 396 -27.39 0.16 -36.91
CA GLY A 396 -27.10 0.81 -38.18
C GLY A 396 -28.06 1.96 -38.53
N SER A 397 -28.95 2.35 -37.61
CA SER A 397 -29.80 3.52 -37.79
C SER A 397 -28.97 4.81 -37.77
N PRO A 398 -29.36 5.85 -38.53
CA PRO A 398 -28.62 7.11 -38.57
C PRO A 398 -28.77 7.94 -37.28
N LYS A 399 -29.77 7.64 -36.45
CA LYS A 399 -30.09 8.37 -35.22
C LYS A 399 -30.87 7.48 -34.26
N CYS A 400 -30.40 7.40 -33.03
CA CYS A 400 -31.05 6.67 -31.93
C CYS A 400 -31.03 7.52 -30.66
N GLU A 401 -32.00 7.28 -29.78
CA GLU A 401 -32.10 7.99 -28.51
C GLU A 401 -31.04 7.49 -27.51
N LEU A 402 -30.45 8.41 -26.76
CA LEU A 402 -29.59 8.09 -25.63
C LEU A 402 -30.43 7.55 -24.48
N SER A 403 -30.20 6.31 -24.11
CA SER A 403 -30.87 5.63 -23.01
C SER A 403 -29.87 4.89 -22.10
N GLY A 404 -30.33 4.55 -20.90
CA GLY A 404 -29.54 3.79 -19.91
C GLY A 404 -28.16 4.40 -19.62
N ALA A 405 -27.14 3.55 -19.68
CA ALA A 405 -25.76 3.90 -19.36
C ALA A 405 -25.18 5.01 -20.25
N SER A 406 -25.54 5.05 -21.55
CA SER A 406 -25.03 6.09 -22.45
C SER A 406 -25.57 7.48 -22.10
N LYS A 407 -26.83 7.58 -21.65
CA LYS A 407 -27.40 8.85 -21.19
C LYS A 407 -26.78 9.32 -19.87
N ALA A 408 -26.57 8.38 -18.94
CA ALA A 408 -25.91 8.66 -17.67
C ALA A 408 -24.47 9.13 -17.88
N ASP A 409 -23.70 8.46 -18.74
CA ASP A 409 -22.33 8.82 -19.10
C ASP A 409 -22.23 10.24 -19.70
N VAL A 410 -23.12 10.59 -20.65
CA VAL A 410 -23.15 11.94 -21.22
C VAL A 410 -23.45 13.00 -20.14
N GLY A 411 -24.36 12.70 -19.21
CA GLY A 411 -24.64 13.58 -18.07
C GLY A 411 -23.43 13.78 -17.17
N GLU A 412 -22.80 12.69 -16.75
CA GLU A 412 -21.61 12.66 -15.87
C GLU A 412 -20.43 13.42 -16.48
N ILE A 413 -20.16 13.25 -17.78
CA ILE A 413 -19.05 13.92 -18.48
C ILE A 413 -19.30 15.43 -18.61
N ILE A 414 -20.54 15.85 -18.86
CA ILE A 414 -20.89 17.29 -18.91
C ILE A 414 -20.75 17.93 -17.52
N GLU A 415 -21.22 17.27 -16.47
CA GLU A 415 -21.08 17.74 -15.09
C GLU A 415 -19.60 17.84 -14.69
N SER A 416 -18.83 16.78 -14.94
CA SER A 416 -17.38 16.75 -14.70
C SER A 416 -16.64 17.88 -15.44
N ALA A 417 -17.04 18.18 -16.68
CA ALA A 417 -16.46 19.28 -17.44
C ALA A 417 -16.75 20.65 -16.79
N LEU A 418 -17.96 20.88 -16.30
CA LEU A 418 -18.33 22.11 -15.61
C LEU A 418 -17.63 22.24 -14.26
N GLU A 419 -17.50 21.15 -13.50
CA GLU A 419 -16.77 21.12 -12.24
C GLU A 419 -15.30 21.49 -12.44
N GLN A 420 -14.64 20.88 -13.43
CA GLN A 420 -13.22 21.16 -13.74
C GLN A 420 -13.01 22.60 -14.24
N LEU A 421 -13.92 23.13 -15.06
CA LEU A 421 -13.89 24.53 -15.48
C LEU A 421 -14.06 25.48 -14.29
N ASN A 422 -15.05 25.21 -13.43
CA ASN A 422 -15.28 26.03 -12.25
C ASN A 422 -14.12 25.95 -11.27
N SER A 423 -13.58 24.76 -11.00
CA SER A 423 -12.41 24.56 -10.13
C SER A 423 -11.19 25.34 -10.64
N ARG A 424 -10.97 25.38 -11.97
CA ARG A 424 -9.83 26.07 -12.57
C ARG A 424 -9.92 27.61 -12.55
N TYR A 425 -11.12 28.16 -12.67
CA TYR A 425 -11.32 29.61 -12.82
C TYR A 425 -11.98 30.29 -11.62
N GLN A 426 -12.38 29.54 -10.59
CA GLN A 426 -12.82 30.11 -9.33
C GLN A 426 -11.66 30.84 -8.62
N PRO A 427 -11.94 31.94 -7.91
CA PRO A 427 -13.25 32.57 -7.72
C PRO A 427 -13.62 33.58 -8.81
N LEU A 428 -12.81 33.77 -9.87
CA LEU A 428 -12.96 34.87 -10.84
C LEU A 428 -14.19 34.72 -11.74
N LEU A 429 -14.44 33.51 -12.22
CA LEU A 429 -15.55 33.17 -13.11
C LEU A 429 -16.28 31.94 -12.59
N ARG A 430 -17.61 31.97 -12.70
CA ARG A 430 -18.48 30.81 -12.53
C ARG A 430 -19.17 30.48 -13.85
N PHE A 431 -19.02 29.25 -14.31
CA PHE A 431 -19.64 28.75 -15.53
C PHE A 431 -20.90 27.94 -15.20
N SER A 432 -21.98 28.24 -15.91
CA SER A 432 -23.19 27.41 -16.00
C SER A 432 -23.38 26.91 -17.43
N LYS A 433 -23.83 25.66 -17.59
CA LYS A 433 -24.18 25.12 -18.92
C LYS A 433 -25.48 25.74 -19.39
N ARG A 434 -25.46 26.32 -20.59
CA ARG A 434 -26.69 26.62 -21.33
C ARG A 434 -27.08 25.45 -22.23
N GLN A 435 -26.13 24.96 -23.03
CA GLN A 435 -26.39 23.87 -23.97
C GLN A 435 -25.10 23.16 -24.39
N LEU A 436 -25.17 21.85 -24.69
CA LEU A 436 -24.16 21.16 -25.50
C LEU A 436 -24.41 21.43 -27.00
N LEU A 437 -23.45 22.05 -27.67
CA LEU A 437 -23.51 22.28 -29.12
C LEU A 437 -23.16 21.02 -29.89
N ASN A 438 -21.99 20.44 -29.60
CA ASN A 438 -21.48 19.22 -30.24
C ASN A 438 -20.80 18.33 -29.20
N GLY A 439 -21.14 17.03 -29.20
CA GLY A 439 -20.40 16.01 -28.46
C GLY A 439 -19.78 15.01 -29.43
N TYR A 440 -18.51 14.68 -29.21
CA TYR A 440 -17.83 13.59 -29.90
C TYR A 440 -17.25 12.66 -28.85
N ARG A 441 -17.45 11.35 -29.01
CA ARG A 441 -16.83 10.33 -28.16
C ARG A 441 -16.12 9.27 -29.00
N ARG A 442 -15.03 8.71 -28.47
CA ARG A 442 -14.39 7.51 -29.04
C ARG A 442 -13.82 6.63 -27.94
N PHE A 443 -13.73 5.35 -28.19
CA PHE A 443 -13.10 4.40 -27.27
C PHE A 443 -11.70 4.01 -27.79
N ASP A 444 -10.67 4.34 -27.03
CA ASP A 444 -9.30 3.87 -27.26
C ASP A 444 -9.00 2.68 -26.33
N PRO A 445 -8.75 1.46 -26.85
CA PRO A 445 -8.49 0.28 -26.01
C PRO A 445 -7.30 0.40 -25.07
N THR A 446 -6.34 1.29 -25.35
CA THR A 446 -5.14 1.48 -24.53
C THR A 446 -5.29 2.57 -23.47
N ARG A 447 -6.34 3.39 -23.60
CA ARG A 447 -6.44 4.66 -22.89
C ARG A 447 -7.78 4.86 -22.20
N GLY A 448 -8.88 4.41 -22.80
CA GLY A 448 -10.24 4.54 -22.30
C GLY A 448 -11.14 5.37 -23.21
N MET A 449 -12.19 5.96 -22.64
CA MET A 449 -13.14 6.79 -23.39
C MET A 449 -12.63 8.22 -23.49
N GLU A 450 -12.57 8.74 -24.71
CA GLU A 450 -12.21 10.13 -24.98
C GLU A 450 -13.43 10.93 -25.43
N TYR A 451 -13.53 12.17 -24.96
CA TYR A 451 -14.64 13.06 -25.25
C TYR A 451 -14.12 14.41 -25.71
N THR A 452 -14.76 14.97 -26.73
CA THR A 452 -14.63 16.38 -27.12
C THR A 452 -16.01 17.01 -27.08
N LEU A 453 -16.19 18.01 -26.22
CA LEU A 453 -17.45 18.72 -26.06
C LEU A 453 -17.32 20.18 -26.45
N ASP A 454 -18.21 20.66 -27.31
CA ASP A 454 -18.42 22.08 -27.56
C ASP A 454 -19.59 22.57 -26.70
N LEU A 455 -19.29 23.28 -25.62
CA LEU A 455 -20.28 23.75 -24.65
C LEU A 455 -20.58 25.24 -24.86
N LEU A 456 -21.87 25.57 -24.86
CA LEU A 456 -22.34 26.95 -24.70
C LEU A 456 -22.50 27.21 -23.20
N LEU A 457 -21.64 28.06 -22.67
CA LEU A 457 -21.53 28.38 -21.25
C LEU A 457 -21.93 29.82 -20.99
N GLU A 458 -22.57 30.07 -19.85
CA GLU A 458 -22.71 31.41 -19.31
C GLU A 458 -21.67 31.59 -18.20
N ALA A 459 -20.74 32.52 -18.43
CA ALA A 459 -19.75 32.93 -17.44
C ALA A 459 -20.27 34.12 -16.65
N VAL A 460 -20.36 33.97 -15.33
CA VAL A 460 -20.72 35.03 -14.40
C VAL A 460 -19.46 35.48 -13.66
N THR A 461 -19.17 36.77 -13.72
CA THR A 461 -18.09 37.41 -12.95
C THR A 461 -18.50 37.61 -11.50
N GLN A 462 -17.53 37.82 -10.61
CA GLN A 462 -17.80 38.19 -9.20
C GLN A 462 -18.70 39.42 -9.05
N LYS A 463 -18.65 40.35 -10.03
CA LYS A 463 -19.47 41.57 -10.05
C LYS A 463 -20.88 41.34 -10.59
N GLY A 464 -21.28 40.10 -10.86
CA GLY A 464 -22.62 39.73 -11.35
C GLY A 464 -22.84 39.93 -12.85
N HIS A 465 -21.82 40.35 -13.62
CA HIS A 465 -21.95 40.46 -15.07
C HIS A 465 -21.90 39.06 -15.68
N SER A 466 -22.89 38.73 -16.52
CA SER A 466 -22.94 37.48 -17.27
C SER A 466 -22.56 37.69 -18.73
N HIS A 467 -21.83 36.74 -19.29
CA HIS A 467 -21.49 36.71 -20.72
C HIS A 467 -21.60 35.27 -21.24
N ILE A 468 -22.16 35.11 -22.43
CA ILE A 468 -22.29 33.80 -23.08
C ILE A 468 -21.03 33.53 -23.90
N LEU A 469 -20.42 32.36 -23.72
CA LEU A 469 -19.25 31.94 -24.48
C LEU A 469 -19.42 30.50 -24.97
N ALA A 470 -18.87 30.21 -26.14
CA ALA A 470 -18.70 28.85 -26.62
C ALA A 470 -17.28 28.36 -26.29
N LYS A 471 -17.16 27.18 -25.66
CA LYS A 471 -15.87 26.61 -25.28
C LYS A 471 -15.80 25.13 -25.62
N ARG A 472 -14.76 24.74 -26.36
CA ARG A 472 -14.38 23.33 -26.54
C ARG A 472 -13.60 22.84 -25.32
N VAL A 473 -14.02 21.71 -24.78
CA VAL A 473 -13.33 20.99 -23.72
C VAL A 473 -13.08 19.55 -24.14
N SER A 474 -11.93 19.02 -23.75
CA SER A 474 -11.55 17.63 -24.00
C SER A 474 -11.49 16.91 -22.66
N LEU A 475 -12.01 15.69 -22.58
CA LEU A 475 -11.98 14.86 -21.38
C LEU A 475 -11.58 13.43 -21.74
N VAL A 476 -10.96 12.74 -20.79
CA VAL A 476 -10.63 11.32 -20.93
C VAL A 476 -11.03 10.60 -19.65
N ARG A 477 -11.82 9.54 -19.80
CA ARG A 477 -12.17 8.59 -18.75
C ARG A 477 -11.23 7.39 -18.91
N PRO A 478 -10.12 7.33 -18.14
CA PRO A 478 -9.13 6.28 -18.33
C PRO A 478 -9.65 4.92 -17.91
N LEU A 479 -9.10 3.86 -18.51
CA LEU A 479 -9.34 2.49 -18.05
C LEU A 479 -8.74 2.30 -16.66
N SER A 480 -9.47 1.60 -15.79
CA SER A 480 -8.93 1.11 -14.53
C SER A 480 -7.86 0.04 -14.77
N LYS A 481 -7.11 -0.31 -13.72
CA LYS A 481 -6.19 -1.45 -13.79
C LYS A 481 -6.98 -2.71 -14.19
N VAL A 482 -6.42 -3.49 -15.10
CA VAL A 482 -7.02 -4.77 -15.52
C VAL A 482 -7.03 -5.69 -14.32
N GLU A 483 -8.22 -6.06 -13.88
CA GLU A 483 -8.44 -7.08 -12.86
C GLU A 483 -8.81 -8.39 -13.54
N ILE A 484 -7.97 -9.41 -13.34
CA ILE A 484 -8.26 -10.76 -13.83
C ILE A 484 -9.14 -11.43 -12.79
N ILE A 485 -10.45 -11.46 -13.06
CA ILE A 485 -11.40 -12.21 -12.26
C ILE A 485 -11.41 -13.64 -12.81
N PRO A 486 -10.93 -14.66 -12.07
CA PRO A 486 -11.02 -16.04 -12.52
C PRO A 486 -12.50 -16.44 -12.57
N MET A 487 -13.03 -16.62 -13.79
CA MET A 487 -14.35 -17.23 -13.95
C MET A 487 -14.24 -18.74 -13.66
N PRO A 488 -15.13 -19.32 -12.84
CA PRO A 488 -15.18 -20.77 -12.68
C PRO A 488 -15.52 -21.41 -14.04
N TYR A 489 -14.98 -22.60 -14.30
CA TYR A 489 -15.31 -23.37 -15.50
C TYR A 489 -16.77 -23.83 -15.41
N VAL A 490 -17.66 -23.19 -16.18
CA VAL A 490 -19.10 -23.49 -16.18
C VAL A 490 -19.43 -24.38 -17.37
N THR A 491 -20.06 -25.53 -17.11
CA THR A 491 -20.71 -26.42 -18.11
C THR A 491 -22.23 -26.35 -17.99
N GLU A 492 -22.99 -26.93 -18.92
CA GLU A 492 -24.46 -27.02 -18.82
C GLU A 492 -24.93 -27.80 -17.57
N ALA A 493 -24.07 -28.60 -16.95
CA ALA A 493 -24.34 -29.31 -15.70
C ALA A 493 -24.17 -28.44 -14.44
N THR A 494 -23.67 -27.20 -14.58
CA THR A 494 -23.41 -26.32 -13.43
C THR A 494 -24.71 -25.68 -12.98
N ARG A 495 -25.07 -25.93 -11.72
CA ARG A 495 -26.29 -25.39 -11.13
C ARG A 495 -26.15 -23.90 -10.89
N VAL A 496 -27.05 -23.09 -11.45
CA VAL A 496 -27.10 -21.64 -11.21
C VAL A 496 -27.77 -21.38 -9.86
N GLN A 497 -27.07 -20.75 -8.92
CA GLN A 497 -27.66 -20.36 -7.64
C GLN A 497 -28.07 -18.89 -7.67
N LEU A 498 -29.37 -18.66 -7.70
CA LEU A 498 -30.01 -17.35 -7.61
C LEU A 498 -30.20 -17.02 -6.13
N VAL A 499 -29.54 -15.97 -5.65
CA VAL A 499 -29.74 -15.46 -4.28
C VAL A 499 -30.58 -14.20 -4.36
N LEU A 500 -31.80 -14.25 -3.81
CA LEU A 500 -32.73 -13.12 -3.80
C LEU A 500 -32.76 -12.48 -2.40
N PRO A 501 -32.07 -11.34 -2.20
CA PRO A 501 -32.24 -10.55 -0.98
C PRO A 501 -33.61 -9.89 -0.96
N LEU A 502 -34.34 -10.04 0.14
CA LEU A 502 -35.67 -9.51 0.34
C LEU A 502 -35.69 -8.59 1.56
N THR A 503 -36.13 -7.36 1.36
CA THR A 503 -36.49 -6.44 2.44
C THR A 503 -38.01 -6.34 2.56
N VAL A 504 -38.50 -5.69 3.62
CA VAL A 504 -39.95 -5.47 3.83
C VAL A 504 -40.58 -4.66 2.69
N GLN A 505 -39.81 -3.81 2.00
CA GLN A 505 -40.29 -3.00 0.87
C GLN A 505 -40.54 -3.83 -0.39
N ASP A 506 -39.92 -5.01 -0.48
CA ASP A 506 -39.95 -5.84 -1.68
C ASP A 506 -41.12 -6.86 -1.68
N LEU A 507 -41.85 -6.97 -0.57
CA LEU A 507 -42.87 -8.01 -0.34
C LEU A 507 -43.95 -8.05 -1.44
N ASP A 508 -44.36 -6.88 -1.95
CA ASP A 508 -45.40 -6.76 -2.97
C ASP A 508 -44.96 -7.35 -4.32
N PHE A 509 -43.65 -7.49 -4.57
CA PHE A 509 -43.11 -7.99 -5.83
C PHE A 509 -42.77 -9.49 -5.78
N VAL A 510 -42.70 -10.09 -4.59
CA VAL A 510 -42.23 -11.47 -4.40
C VAL A 510 -43.12 -12.48 -5.10
N ALA A 511 -44.45 -12.31 -5.04
CA ALA A 511 -45.39 -13.22 -5.68
C ALA A 511 -45.15 -13.30 -7.20
N ASN A 512 -45.09 -12.14 -7.87
CA ASN A 512 -44.84 -12.07 -9.31
C ASN A 512 -43.48 -12.66 -9.68
N PHE A 513 -42.44 -12.45 -8.86
CA PHE A 513 -41.12 -13.04 -9.10
C PHE A 513 -41.15 -14.56 -8.99
N LEU A 514 -41.79 -15.10 -7.94
CA LEU A 514 -41.91 -16.53 -7.70
C LEU A 514 -42.69 -17.23 -8.82
N ASP A 515 -43.75 -16.60 -9.34
CA ASP A 515 -44.48 -17.09 -10.51
C ASP A 515 -43.61 -17.11 -11.76
N MET A 516 -42.87 -16.03 -12.02
CA MET A 516 -41.94 -15.95 -13.15
C MET A 516 -40.80 -16.96 -13.03
N PHE A 517 -40.30 -17.22 -11.82
CA PHE A 517 -39.28 -18.25 -11.57
C PHE A 517 -39.84 -19.65 -11.79
N ALA A 518 -41.07 -19.92 -11.34
CA ALA A 518 -41.73 -21.19 -11.60
C ALA A 518 -41.90 -21.45 -13.10
N MET A 519 -42.42 -20.46 -13.85
CA MET A 519 -42.66 -20.58 -15.29
C MET A 519 -41.39 -20.73 -16.12
N ASN A 520 -40.33 -20.00 -15.79
CA ASN A 520 -39.13 -19.94 -16.64
C ASN A 520 -38.00 -20.88 -16.21
N ALA A 521 -38.00 -21.39 -14.98
CA ALA A 521 -36.92 -22.25 -14.48
C ALA A 521 -37.42 -23.60 -13.94
N LEU A 522 -38.55 -23.63 -13.24
CA LEU A 522 -39.07 -24.89 -12.68
C LEU A 522 -39.82 -25.71 -13.73
N ASP A 523 -40.69 -25.07 -14.52
CA ASP A 523 -41.46 -25.73 -15.59
C ASP A 523 -40.58 -26.18 -16.77
N THR A 524 -39.49 -25.46 -17.04
CA THR A 524 -38.48 -25.81 -18.06
C THR A 524 -37.46 -26.84 -17.58
N HIS A 525 -37.48 -27.21 -16.30
CA HIS A 525 -36.49 -28.06 -15.64
C HIS A 525 -35.04 -27.55 -15.78
N ASP A 526 -34.86 -26.23 -15.79
CA ASP A 526 -33.52 -25.63 -15.81
C ASP A 526 -32.77 -25.92 -14.50
N ASN A 527 -31.46 -26.14 -14.60
CA ASN A 527 -30.60 -26.45 -13.47
C ASN A 527 -30.31 -25.20 -12.62
N ALA A 528 -31.34 -24.65 -12.00
CA ALA A 528 -31.29 -23.45 -11.16
C ALA A 528 -31.75 -23.76 -9.72
N LEU A 529 -31.23 -23.00 -8.76
CA LEU A 529 -31.65 -23.03 -7.36
C LEU A 529 -31.92 -21.60 -6.90
N LEU A 530 -33.10 -21.36 -6.35
CA LEU A 530 -33.40 -20.10 -5.67
C LEU A 530 -33.08 -20.23 -4.18
N THR A 531 -32.36 -19.26 -3.62
CA THR A 531 -32.15 -19.10 -2.18
C THR A 531 -32.64 -17.71 -1.79
N LEU A 532 -33.54 -17.63 -0.82
CA LEU A 532 -34.03 -16.35 -0.32
C LEU A 532 -33.18 -15.85 0.84
N LEU A 533 -32.80 -14.59 0.85
CA LEU A 533 -32.14 -13.94 1.97
C LEU A 533 -33.09 -12.91 2.56
N LEU A 534 -33.73 -13.24 3.67
CA LEU A 534 -34.73 -12.42 4.35
C LEU A 534 -34.02 -11.44 5.28
N ILE A 535 -34.03 -10.15 4.94
CA ILE A 535 -33.31 -9.12 5.68
C ILE A 535 -34.27 -8.44 6.66
N TYR A 536 -34.14 -8.78 7.94
CA TYR A 536 -34.95 -8.20 9.01
C TYR A 536 -34.41 -6.83 9.44
N HIS A 537 -35.33 -5.87 9.64
CA HIS A 537 -34.98 -4.65 10.39
C HIS A 537 -34.68 -5.02 11.85
N PRO A 538 -33.73 -4.35 12.54
CA PRO A 538 -33.34 -4.71 13.92
C PRO A 538 -34.49 -4.82 14.92
N TYR A 539 -35.55 -4.02 14.72
CA TYR A 539 -36.76 -4.06 15.56
C TYR A 539 -37.61 -5.32 15.29
N ASP A 540 -37.76 -5.70 14.02
CA ASP A 540 -38.55 -6.87 13.61
C ASP A 540 -37.82 -8.17 13.94
N ALA A 541 -36.49 -8.18 13.82
CA ALA A 541 -35.62 -9.30 14.19
C ALA A 541 -35.82 -9.75 15.65
N GLN A 542 -36.14 -8.82 16.56
CA GLN A 542 -36.42 -9.15 17.97
C GLN A 542 -37.80 -9.77 18.19
N ARG A 543 -38.73 -9.60 17.24
CA ARG A 543 -40.14 -10.02 17.35
C ARG A 543 -40.51 -11.17 16.41
N VAL A 544 -39.55 -11.74 15.69
CA VAL A 544 -39.78 -12.84 14.72
C VAL A 544 -40.54 -14.03 15.32
N SER A 545 -40.35 -14.32 16.62
CA SER A 545 -41.06 -15.41 17.31
C SER A 545 -42.55 -15.12 17.56
N GLN A 546 -42.97 -13.85 17.52
CA GLN A 546 -44.34 -13.40 17.74
C GLN A 546 -45.02 -13.01 16.43
N VAL A 547 -44.34 -12.21 15.60
CA VAL A 547 -44.83 -11.71 14.32
C VAL A 547 -43.66 -11.74 13.34
N ASP A 548 -43.70 -12.71 12.42
CA ASP A 548 -42.72 -12.82 11.36
C ASP A 548 -43.20 -12.05 10.12
N VAL A 549 -42.52 -10.95 9.82
CA VAL A 549 -42.84 -10.06 8.68
C VAL A 549 -42.76 -10.80 7.34
N PHE A 550 -41.94 -11.86 7.26
CA PHE A 550 -41.80 -12.69 6.05
C PHE A 550 -42.62 -13.98 6.09
N ALA A 551 -43.56 -14.14 7.03
CA ALA A 551 -44.41 -15.34 7.11
C ALA A 551 -45.17 -15.62 5.81
N GLY A 552 -45.67 -14.57 5.14
CA GLY A 552 -46.35 -14.70 3.85
C GLY A 552 -45.43 -15.25 2.76
N VAL A 553 -44.18 -14.78 2.70
CA VAL A 553 -43.18 -15.28 1.75
C VAL A 553 -42.84 -16.75 2.03
N LYS A 554 -42.65 -17.13 3.30
CA LYS A 554 -42.41 -18.53 3.70
C LYS A 554 -43.59 -19.43 3.32
N ALA A 555 -44.82 -18.94 3.43
CA ALA A 555 -46.01 -19.68 3.01
C ALA A 555 -46.06 -19.87 1.48
N MET A 556 -45.78 -18.82 0.69
CA MET A 556 -45.71 -18.90 -0.77
C MET A 556 -44.63 -19.89 -1.24
N VAL A 557 -43.46 -19.88 -0.62
CA VAL A 557 -42.40 -20.87 -0.88
C VAL A 557 -42.88 -22.29 -0.56
N GLY A 558 -43.52 -22.49 0.59
CA GLY A 558 -44.05 -23.79 0.97
C GLY A 558 -45.15 -24.31 0.03
N GLU A 559 -45.90 -23.42 -0.63
CA GLU A 559 -46.85 -23.78 -1.67
C GLU A 559 -46.15 -24.21 -2.97
N LEU A 560 -45.11 -23.49 -3.38
CA LEU A 560 -44.28 -23.89 -4.52
C LEU A 560 -43.58 -25.23 -4.30
N GLU A 561 -43.01 -25.48 -3.13
CA GLU A 561 -42.37 -26.76 -2.81
C GLU A 561 -43.37 -27.93 -2.79
N LYS A 562 -44.64 -27.69 -2.45
CA LYS A 562 -45.71 -28.69 -2.57
C LYS A 562 -46.07 -28.97 -4.03
N ARG A 563 -46.07 -27.95 -4.87
CA ARG A 563 -46.36 -28.06 -6.31
C ARG A 563 -45.23 -28.75 -7.07
N TYR A 564 -43.98 -28.50 -6.67
CA TYR A 564 -42.77 -29.04 -7.30
C TYR A 564 -41.96 -29.84 -6.27
N ALA A 565 -42.29 -31.13 -6.10
CA ALA A 565 -41.74 -31.98 -5.04
C ALA A 565 -40.21 -32.18 -5.07
N GLU A 566 -39.57 -31.95 -6.22
CA GLU A 566 -38.12 -32.07 -6.41
C GLU A 566 -37.35 -30.78 -6.08
N VAL A 567 -38.06 -29.67 -5.87
CA VAL A 567 -37.48 -28.35 -5.67
C VAL A 567 -37.51 -28.02 -4.18
N LYS A 568 -36.36 -27.57 -3.66
CA LYS A 568 -36.25 -26.98 -2.33
C LYS A 568 -35.72 -25.56 -2.46
N ILE A 569 -36.40 -24.61 -1.87
CA ILE A 569 -36.04 -23.19 -1.90
C ILE A 569 -35.60 -22.81 -0.48
N PRO A 570 -34.31 -22.95 -0.14
CA PRO A 570 -33.82 -22.56 1.18
C PRO A 570 -33.96 -21.06 1.38
N TRP A 571 -34.21 -20.65 2.61
CA TRP A 571 -34.12 -19.24 3.03
C TRP A 571 -33.16 -19.07 4.20
N ILE A 572 -32.45 -17.95 4.21
CA ILE A 572 -31.57 -17.49 5.28
C ILE A 572 -32.23 -16.23 5.87
N SER A 573 -32.23 -16.10 7.19
CA SER A 573 -32.90 -15.04 7.94
C SER A 573 -31.88 -14.25 8.78
#